data_AF-K2A5M1-F1
#
_entry.id   AF-K2A5M1-F1
#
_cell.length_a   1.000
_cell.length_b   1.000
_cell.length_c   1.000
_cell.angle_alpha   90.00
_cell.angle_beta   90.00
_cell.angle_gamma   90.00
#
_symmetry.space_group_name_H-M   'P 1'
#
loop_
_entity.id
_entity.type
_entity.pdbx_description
1 polymer ?
#
loop_
_entity_poly.entity_id
_entity_poly.type
_entity_poly.pdbx_seq_one_letter_code
_entity_poly.pdbx_strand_id
1 'polypeptide(L)'
;MSELEQEYNEIVILPMGDETSKKARDLRLRFVKTRTATDEIRVKAKAYYLAGGRFVDAWGNAQKFAAIGKEEKLEAIEKHFENIEKERKEKLHTERCELLRDYVSDTSLYNLREMTDEVFTKLLADSKIAFQAIKDAEVTAEKERVEREAEALAEQARIREENKKLQEEAAERDAKVAEAVAAQKKAEADLK
;
A
#
# COMPACT_ATOMS: atom_id res chain seq x y z
N MET A 1 61.76 35.32 2.78
CA MET A 1 61.28 35.81 1.46
C MET A 1 61.64 37.28 1.31
N SER A 2 61.28 38.14 2.25
CA SER A 2 61.70 39.55 2.32
C SER A 2 63.21 39.78 2.09
N GLU A 3 64.07 39.00 2.73
CA GLU A 3 65.53 39.12 2.56
C GLU A 3 66.00 38.78 1.14
N LEU A 4 65.48 37.70 0.55
CA LEU A 4 65.79 37.31 -0.83
C LEU A 4 65.24 38.33 -1.84
N GLU A 5 64.11 38.95 -1.54
CA GLU A 5 63.51 40.01 -2.36
C GLU A 5 64.32 41.31 -2.34
N GLN A 6 64.89 41.67 -1.19
CA GLN A 6 65.83 42.80 -1.08
C GLN A 6 67.09 42.55 -1.92
N GLU A 7 67.72 41.38 -1.77
CA GLU A 7 68.89 41.00 -2.58
C GLU A 7 68.56 40.95 -4.09
N TYR A 8 67.35 40.53 -4.45
CA TYR A 8 66.89 40.54 -5.84
C TYR A 8 66.84 41.95 -6.40
N ASN A 9 66.22 42.88 -5.67
CA ASN A 9 66.09 44.27 -6.10
C ASN A 9 67.47 44.94 -6.28
N GLU A 10 68.44 44.61 -5.42
CA GLU A 10 69.81 45.10 -5.55
C GLU A 10 70.51 44.54 -6.80
N ILE A 11 70.40 43.22 -7.05
CA ILE A 11 71.10 42.57 -8.15
C ILE A 11 70.55 42.99 -9.53
N VAL A 12 69.25 43.26 -9.63
CA VAL A 12 68.60 43.61 -10.91
C VAL A 12 69.04 44.97 -11.46
N ILE A 13 69.49 45.89 -10.59
CA ILE A 13 69.92 47.24 -10.98
C ILE A 13 71.40 47.25 -11.41
N LEU A 14 72.16 46.20 -11.10
CA LEU A 14 73.59 46.12 -11.44
C LEU A 14 73.82 45.95 -12.97
N PRO A 15 74.91 46.52 -13.51
CA PRO A 15 75.27 46.30 -14.91
C PRO A 15 75.60 44.84 -15.16
N MET A 16 75.30 44.38 -16.39
CA MET A 16 75.54 43.01 -16.79
C MET A 16 77.03 42.72 -16.86
N GLY A 17 77.48 41.76 -16.05
CA GLY A 17 78.87 41.31 -15.96
C GLY A 17 78.98 39.92 -15.34
N ASP A 18 80.20 39.38 -15.29
CA ASP A 18 80.45 38.03 -14.77
C ASP A 18 80.08 37.89 -13.28
N GLU A 19 80.39 38.92 -12.47
CA GLU A 19 80.03 38.93 -11.05
C GLU A 19 78.53 39.02 -10.79
N THR A 20 77.83 39.90 -11.52
CA THR A 20 76.37 40.02 -11.46
C THR A 20 75.70 38.70 -11.85
N SER A 21 76.23 38.02 -12.87
CA SER A 21 75.73 36.71 -13.33
C SER A 21 75.88 35.62 -12.27
N LYS A 22 77.01 35.58 -11.56
CA LYS A 22 77.23 34.63 -10.44
C LYS A 22 76.29 34.92 -9.28
N LYS A 23 76.17 36.19 -8.85
CA LYS A 23 75.25 36.60 -7.77
C LYS A 23 73.79 36.26 -8.11
N ALA A 24 73.36 36.50 -9.35
CA ALA A 24 72.02 36.16 -9.81
C ALA A 24 71.77 34.65 -9.79
N ARG A 25 72.73 33.82 -10.22
CA ARG A 25 72.61 32.35 -10.17
C ARG A 25 72.46 31.84 -8.73
N ASP A 26 73.26 32.35 -7.81
CA ASP A 26 73.24 31.92 -6.41
C ASP A 26 71.95 32.34 -5.71
N LEU A 27 71.49 33.58 -5.95
CA LEU A 27 70.20 34.04 -5.45
C LEU A 27 69.05 33.20 -6.03
N ARG A 28 69.05 32.90 -7.33
CA ARG A 28 68.05 32.03 -7.97
C ARG A 28 68.01 30.64 -7.31
N LEU A 29 69.16 30.04 -7.04
CA LEU A 29 69.23 28.73 -6.38
C LEU A 29 68.65 28.78 -4.96
N ARG A 30 68.89 29.87 -4.22
CA ARG A 30 68.29 30.10 -2.89
C ARG A 30 66.77 30.21 -2.98
N PHE A 31 66.23 30.99 -3.93
CA PHE A 31 64.79 31.04 -4.19
C PHE A 31 64.20 29.67 -4.54
N VAL A 32 64.88 28.89 -5.39
CA VAL A 32 64.45 27.52 -5.72
C VAL A 32 64.38 26.66 -4.46
N LYS A 33 65.42 26.67 -3.62
CA LYS A 33 65.48 25.89 -2.39
C LYS A 33 64.37 26.26 -1.42
N THR A 34 64.11 27.55 -1.22
CA THR A 34 63.01 28.02 -0.37
C THR A 34 61.67 27.54 -0.91
N ARG A 35 61.41 27.72 -2.21
CA ARG A 35 60.15 27.28 -2.84
C ARG A 35 59.92 25.77 -2.71
N THR A 36 60.92 24.95 -2.99
CA THR A 36 60.78 23.48 -2.90
C THR A 36 60.62 23.02 -1.46
N ALA A 37 61.37 23.61 -0.52
CA ALA A 37 61.22 23.29 0.91
C ALA A 37 59.82 23.66 1.45
N THR A 38 59.28 24.82 1.05
CA THR A 38 57.90 25.20 1.40
C THR A 38 56.89 24.20 0.84
N ASP A 39 57.08 23.71 -0.39
CA ASP A 39 56.18 22.71 -0.97
C ASP A 39 56.23 21.36 -0.23
N GLU A 40 57.42 20.91 0.16
CA GLU A 40 57.59 19.71 0.99
C GLU A 40 56.87 19.84 2.34
N ILE A 41 57.01 20.99 3.02
CA ILE A 41 56.32 21.27 4.27
C ILE A 41 54.80 21.24 4.05
N ARG A 42 54.30 21.89 2.98
CA ARG A 42 52.87 21.91 2.64
C ARG A 42 52.32 20.50 2.48
N VAL A 43 53.01 19.63 1.74
CA VAL A 43 52.58 18.24 1.52
C VAL A 43 52.55 17.47 2.84
N LYS A 44 53.62 17.55 3.65
CA LYS A 44 53.69 16.87 4.95
C LYS A 44 52.63 17.35 5.94
N ALA A 45 52.44 18.67 6.04
CA ALA A 45 51.44 19.25 6.93
C ALA A 45 50.02 18.83 6.52
N LYS A 46 49.69 18.88 5.21
CA LYS A 46 48.38 18.41 4.72
C LYS A 46 48.15 16.94 5.04
N ALA A 47 49.16 16.08 4.83
CA ALA A 47 49.05 14.67 5.15
C ALA A 47 48.81 14.44 6.66
N TYR A 48 49.53 15.19 7.51
CA TYR A 48 49.36 15.12 8.97
C TYR A 48 47.94 15.52 9.40
N TYR A 49 47.43 16.67 8.95
CA TYR A 49 46.07 17.10 9.30
C TYR A 49 44.99 16.18 8.76
N LEU A 50 45.17 15.63 7.56
CA LEU A 50 44.25 14.63 7.00
C LEU A 50 44.23 13.35 7.86
N ALA A 51 45.38 12.87 8.30
CA ALA A 51 45.47 11.72 9.20
C ALA A 51 44.81 12.02 10.56
N GLY A 52 45.03 13.22 11.10
CA GLY A 52 44.39 13.69 12.33
C GLY A 52 42.86 13.72 12.22
N GLY A 53 42.32 14.26 11.12
CA GLY A 53 40.87 14.25 10.86
C GLY A 53 40.30 12.83 10.81
N ARG A 54 40.96 11.94 10.04
CA ARG A 54 40.56 10.52 9.95
C ARG A 54 40.60 9.80 11.31
N PHE A 55 41.55 10.13 12.17
CA PHE A 55 41.64 9.57 13.51
C PHE A 55 40.45 9.98 14.38
N VAL A 56 40.09 11.27 14.36
CA VAL A 56 38.93 11.79 15.11
C VAL A 56 37.64 11.13 14.62
N ASP A 57 37.46 11.01 13.30
CA ASP A 57 36.30 10.34 12.72
C ASP A 57 36.22 8.86 13.13
N ALA A 58 37.35 8.14 13.05
CA ALA A 58 37.43 6.74 13.47
C ALA A 58 37.09 6.57 14.96
N TRP A 59 37.61 7.46 15.81
CA TRP A 59 37.31 7.46 17.24
C TRP A 59 35.81 7.68 17.51
N GLY A 60 35.20 8.67 16.86
CA GLY A 60 33.78 8.95 16.97
C GLY A 60 32.91 7.77 16.51
N ASN A 61 33.28 7.13 15.41
CA ASN A 61 32.57 5.96 14.89
C ASN A 61 32.71 4.75 15.82
N ALA A 62 33.88 4.52 16.42
CA ALA A 62 34.09 3.45 17.39
C ALA A 62 33.21 3.63 18.64
N GLN A 63 33.11 4.87 19.14
CA GLN A 63 32.23 5.18 20.29
C GLN A 63 30.76 4.97 19.94
N LYS A 64 30.30 5.47 18.78
CA LYS A 64 28.92 5.24 18.31
C LYS A 64 28.61 3.76 18.19
N PHE A 65 29.47 2.98 17.54
CA PHE A 65 29.30 1.54 17.40
C PHE A 65 29.20 0.83 18.77
N ALA A 66 30.01 1.26 19.74
CA ALA A 66 29.97 0.70 21.09
C ALA A 66 28.72 1.11 21.90
N ALA A 67 28.08 2.25 21.56
CA ALA A 67 26.93 2.79 22.26
C ALA A 67 25.60 2.28 21.71
N ILE A 68 25.40 2.28 20.37
CA ILE A 68 24.12 2.00 19.71
C ILE A 68 23.49 0.70 20.22
N GLY A 69 24.21 -0.43 20.17
CA GLY A 69 23.66 -1.71 20.61
C GLY A 69 23.40 -1.81 22.14
N LYS A 70 23.99 -0.91 22.94
CA LYS A 70 23.66 -0.79 24.37
C LYS A 70 22.43 0.07 24.57
N GLU A 71 22.34 1.20 23.87
CA GLU A 71 21.17 2.09 23.89
C GLU A 71 19.91 1.33 23.47
N GLU A 72 19.95 0.57 22.38
CA GLU A 72 18.83 -0.27 21.93
C GLU A 72 18.37 -1.28 23.00
N LYS A 73 19.31 -1.90 23.72
CA LYS A 73 18.99 -2.84 24.81
C LYS A 73 18.39 -2.12 26.01
N LEU A 74 18.92 -0.95 26.36
CA LEU A 74 18.40 -0.15 27.46
C LEU A 74 16.99 0.38 27.13
N GLU A 75 16.76 0.82 25.89
CA GLU A 75 15.45 1.22 25.39
C GLU A 75 14.47 0.04 25.40
N ALA A 76 14.89 -1.16 25.01
CA ALA A 76 14.06 -2.36 25.09
C ALA A 76 13.66 -2.71 26.53
N ILE A 77 14.56 -2.47 27.50
CA ILE A 77 14.28 -2.65 28.94
C ILE A 77 13.32 -1.56 29.43
N GLU A 78 13.57 -0.30 29.08
CA GLU A 78 12.71 0.84 29.41
C GLU A 78 11.28 0.61 28.92
N LYS A 79 11.13 0.19 27.65
CA LYS A 79 9.86 -0.04 26.99
C LYS A 79 9.29 -1.44 27.23
N HIS A 80 9.85 -2.23 28.15
CA HIS A 80 9.44 -3.63 28.35
C HIS A 80 7.94 -3.77 28.60
N PHE A 81 7.39 -3.00 29.55
CA PHE A 81 5.96 -3.06 29.88
C PHE A 81 5.08 -2.46 28.79
N GLU A 82 5.54 -1.42 28.09
CA GLU A 82 4.83 -0.86 26.94
C GLU A 82 4.73 -1.87 25.79
N ASN A 83 5.81 -2.60 25.53
CA ASN A 83 5.86 -3.66 24.54
C ASN A 83 4.94 -4.83 24.94
N ILE A 84 4.95 -5.24 26.21
CA ILE A 84 4.03 -6.26 26.72
C ILE A 84 2.57 -5.84 26.53
N GLU A 85 2.21 -4.61 26.91
CA GLU A 85 0.83 -4.13 26.74
C GLU A 85 0.45 -4.02 25.27
N LYS A 86 1.37 -3.58 24.40
CA LYS A 86 1.16 -3.54 22.95
C LYS A 86 0.93 -4.93 22.37
N GLU A 87 1.72 -5.93 22.79
CA GLU A 87 1.55 -7.33 22.38
C GLU A 87 0.24 -7.91 22.90
N ARG A 88 -0.13 -7.63 24.16
CA ARG A 88 -1.40 -8.06 24.75
C ARG A 88 -2.58 -7.50 23.96
N LYS A 89 -2.55 -6.20 23.64
CA LYS A 89 -3.57 -5.53 22.82
C LYS A 89 -3.63 -6.07 21.39
N GLU A 90 -2.50 -6.44 20.80
CA GLU A 90 -2.47 -7.04 19.45
C GLU A 90 -3.05 -8.45 19.42
N LYS A 91 -2.72 -9.27 20.43
CA LYS A 91 -3.33 -10.60 20.60
C LYS A 91 -4.84 -10.47 20.77
N LEU A 92 -5.28 -9.59 21.66
CA LEU A 92 -6.70 -9.32 21.89
C LEU A 92 -7.40 -8.84 20.63
N HIS A 93 -6.79 -7.93 19.86
CA HIS A 93 -7.33 -7.48 18.58
C HIS A 93 -7.48 -8.64 17.58
N THR A 94 -6.47 -9.52 17.48
CA THR A 94 -6.49 -10.68 16.58
C THR A 94 -7.60 -11.65 16.96
N GLU A 95 -7.69 -12.02 18.23
CA GLU A 95 -8.74 -12.91 18.76
C GLU A 95 -10.14 -12.33 18.50
N ARG A 96 -10.32 -11.03 18.73
CA ARG A 96 -11.59 -10.34 18.50
C ARG A 96 -11.96 -10.29 17.01
N CYS A 97 -10.99 -10.05 16.13
CA CYS A 97 -11.19 -10.11 14.67
C CYS A 97 -11.62 -11.50 14.22
N GLU A 98 -10.98 -12.56 14.74
CA GLU A 98 -11.34 -13.94 14.42
C GLU A 98 -12.78 -14.27 14.82
N LEU A 99 -13.21 -13.83 16.01
CA LEU A 99 -14.57 -14.04 16.50
C LEU A 99 -15.65 -13.28 15.70
N LEU A 100 -15.31 -12.14 15.10
CA LEU A 100 -16.25 -11.31 14.34
C LEU A 100 -16.26 -11.61 12.84
N ARG A 101 -15.21 -12.25 12.30
CA ARG A 101 -15.01 -12.46 10.86
C ARG A 101 -16.22 -13.11 10.17
N ASP A 102 -16.92 -14.01 10.84
CA ASP A 102 -18.06 -14.74 10.27
C ASP A 102 -19.37 -13.95 10.32
N TYR A 103 -19.45 -12.90 11.15
CA TYR A 103 -20.70 -12.16 11.39
C TYR A 103 -20.67 -10.74 10.81
N VAL A 104 -19.48 -10.22 10.52
CA VAL A 104 -19.26 -8.83 10.09
C VAL A 104 -18.41 -8.83 8.82
N SER A 105 -18.78 -8.01 7.84
CA SER A 105 -18.08 -7.90 6.56
C SER A 105 -16.70 -7.26 6.67
N ASP A 106 -16.52 -6.30 7.56
CA ASP A 106 -15.26 -5.60 7.77
C ASP A 106 -15.03 -5.28 9.26
N THR A 107 -14.04 -5.95 9.86
CA THR A 107 -13.66 -5.76 11.27
C THR A 107 -12.87 -4.47 11.50
N SER A 108 -12.32 -3.85 10.45
CA SER A 108 -11.51 -2.62 10.56
C SER A 108 -12.32 -1.38 10.92
N LEU A 109 -13.65 -1.45 10.77
CA LEU A 109 -14.59 -0.40 11.16
C LEU A 109 -14.70 -0.22 12.68
N TYR A 110 -14.18 -1.18 13.45
CA TYR A 110 -14.30 -1.21 14.91
C TYR A 110 -12.93 -1.04 15.58
N ASN A 111 -12.87 -0.25 16.65
CA ASN A 111 -11.66 -0.14 17.48
C ASN A 111 -11.54 -1.32 18.45
N LEU A 112 -11.31 -2.52 17.90
CA LEU A 112 -11.26 -3.78 18.66
C LEU A 112 -10.08 -3.85 19.65
N ARG A 113 -9.10 -2.96 19.52
CA ARG A 113 -7.89 -2.95 20.34
C ARG A 113 -8.07 -2.26 21.69
N GLU A 114 -8.81 -1.15 21.70
CA GLU A 114 -8.94 -0.28 22.88
C GLU A 114 -10.31 -0.40 23.56
N MET A 115 -11.30 -1.05 22.94
CA MET A 115 -12.61 -1.23 23.57
C MET A 115 -12.55 -2.20 24.77
N THR A 116 -13.39 -1.93 25.77
CA THR A 116 -13.54 -2.79 26.94
C THR A 116 -14.16 -4.14 26.57
N ASP A 117 -13.95 -5.16 27.41
CA ASP A 117 -14.52 -6.49 27.18
C ASP A 117 -16.06 -6.47 27.16
N GLU A 118 -16.67 -5.62 27.97
CA GLU A 118 -18.13 -5.42 27.99
C GLU A 118 -18.65 -4.86 26.66
N VAL A 119 -17.93 -3.90 26.08
CA VAL A 119 -18.29 -3.33 24.77
C VAL A 119 -18.10 -4.37 23.67
N PHE A 120 -17.01 -5.14 23.71
CA PHE A 120 -16.77 -6.19 22.73
C PHE A 120 -17.80 -7.32 22.80
N THR A 121 -18.13 -7.79 24.00
CA THR A 121 -19.13 -8.88 24.19
C THR A 121 -20.50 -8.46 23.67
N LYS A 122 -20.90 -7.21 23.90
CA LYS A 122 -22.12 -6.64 23.32
C LYS A 122 -22.05 -6.58 21.80
N LEU A 123 -20.96 -6.05 21.23
CA LEU A 123 -20.76 -5.97 19.78
C LEU A 123 -20.86 -7.36 19.12
N LEU A 124 -20.23 -8.37 19.72
CA LEU A 124 -20.27 -9.75 19.22
C LEU A 124 -21.68 -10.32 19.26
N ALA A 125 -22.43 -10.08 20.35
CA ALA A 125 -23.82 -10.52 20.45
C ALA A 125 -24.71 -9.83 19.40
N ASP A 126 -24.61 -8.51 19.25
CA ASP A 126 -25.37 -7.73 18.28
C ASP A 126 -25.05 -8.17 16.84
N SER A 127 -23.78 -8.43 16.53
CA SER A 127 -23.33 -8.90 15.21
C SER A 127 -23.89 -10.28 14.88
N LYS A 128 -23.92 -11.20 15.86
CA LYS A 128 -24.54 -12.53 15.69
C LYS A 128 -26.04 -12.43 15.40
N ILE A 129 -26.73 -11.57 16.13
CA ILE A 129 -28.17 -11.34 15.92
C ILE A 129 -28.42 -10.76 14.52
N ALA A 130 -27.63 -9.76 14.11
CA ALA A 130 -27.74 -9.15 12.79
C ALA A 130 -27.48 -10.16 11.66
N PHE A 131 -26.42 -10.96 11.78
CA PHE A 131 -26.10 -12.02 10.82
C PHE A 131 -27.23 -13.05 10.69
N GLN A 132 -27.77 -13.50 11.83
CA GLN A 132 -28.88 -14.46 11.84
C GLN A 132 -30.14 -13.86 11.20
N ALA A 133 -30.46 -12.60 11.49
CA ALA A 133 -31.61 -11.91 10.91
C ALA A 133 -31.47 -11.76 9.38
N ILE A 134 -30.27 -11.47 8.87
CA ILE A 134 -29.98 -11.42 7.42
C ILE A 134 -30.21 -12.80 6.81
N LYS A 135 -29.63 -13.85 7.43
CA LYS A 135 -29.77 -15.22 6.94
C LYS A 135 -31.22 -15.70 6.93
N ASP A 136 -31.99 -15.38 7.97
CA ASP A 136 -33.41 -15.73 8.05
C ASP A 136 -34.25 -14.96 7.03
N ALA A 137 -33.92 -13.69 6.78
CA ALA A 137 -34.54 -12.91 5.72
C ALA A 137 -34.23 -13.47 4.32
N GLU A 138 -32.99 -13.89 4.07
CA GLU A 138 -32.59 -14.55 2.82
C GLU A 138 -33.34 -15.87 2.60
N VAL A 139 -33.45 -16.71 3.63
CA VAL A 139 -34.20 -17.97 3.56
C VAL A 139 -35.69 -17.72 3.32
N THR A 140 -36.27 -16.70 3.95
CA THR A 140 -37.68 -16.35 3.77
C THR A 140 -37.92 -15.81 2.36
N ALA A 141 -37.08 -14.89 1.88
CA ALA A 141 -37.15 -14.34 0.54
C ALA A 141 -36.98 -15.43 -0.54
N GLU A 142 -36.10 -16.40 -0.32
CA GLU A 142 -35.92 -17.53 -1.24
C GLU A 142 -37.14 -18.46 -1.26
N LYS A 143 -37.75 -18.74 -0.10
CA LYS A 143 -39.00 -19.52 -0.02
C LYS A 143 -40.14 -18.82 -0.76
N GLU A 144 -40.33 -17.52 -0.51
CA GLU A 144 -41.35 -16.72 -1.20
C GLU A 144 -41.11 -16.64 -2.73
N ARG A 145 -39.84 -16.71 -3.17
CA ARG A 145 -39.51 -16.77 -4.60
C ARG A 145 -39.92 -18.11 -5.20
N VAL A 146 -39.56 -19.22 -4.55
CA VAL A 146 -39.90 -20.57 -4.99
C VAL A 146 -41.41 -20.79 -5.00
N GLU A 147 -42.13 -20.30 -3.99
CA GLU A 147 -43.60 -20.38 -3.92
C GLU A 147 -44.26 -19.58 -5.05
N ARG A 148 -43.84 -18.32 -5.27
CA ARG A 148 -44.35 -17.51 -6.39
C ARG A 148 -44.06 -18.13 -7.76
N GLU A 149 -42.88 -18.73 -7.94
CA GLU A 149 -42.54 -19.42 -9.18
C GLU A 149 -43.41 -20.67 -9.38
N ALA A 150 -43.66 -21.45 -8.34
CA ALA A 150 -44.54 -22.62 -8.39
C ALA A 150 -46.00 -22.23 -8.67
N GLU A 151 -46.51 -21.17 -8.03
CA GLU A 151 -47.86 -20.64 -8.27
C GLU A 151 -48.00 -20.12 -9.71
N ALA A 152 -47.03 -19.36 -10.21
CA ALA A 152 -47.02 -18.88 -11.59
C ALA A 152 -46.99 -20.03 -12.60
N LEU A 153 -46.24 -21.10 -12.32
CA LEU A 153 -46.19 -22.28 -13.17
C LEU A 153 -47.54 -23.03 -13.17
N ALA A 154 -48.17 -23.17 -12.01
CA ALA A 154 -49.48 -23.80 -11.87
C ALA A 154 -50.59 -22.98 -12.57
N GLU A 155 -50.55 -21.66 -12.46
CA GLU A 155 -51.48 -20.76 -13.15
C GLU A 155 -51.28 -20.80 -14.66
N GLN A 156 -50.03 -20.79 -15.14
CA GLN A 156 -49.74 -20.99 -16.56
C GLN A 156 -50.24 -22.34 -17.07
N ALA A 157 -50.10 -23.42 -16.29
CA ALA A 157 -50.63 -24.73 -16.66
C ALA A 157 -52.17 -24.71 -16.75
N ARG A 158 -52.86 -24.07 -15.80
CA ARG A 158 -54.31 -23.87 -15.85
C ARG A 158 -54.75 -23.08 -17.08
N ILE A 159 -54.09 -21.96 -17.37
CA ILE A 159 -54.39 -21.13 -18.54
C ILE A 159 -54.18 -21.93 -19.84
N ARG A 160 -53.14 -22.77 -19.93
CA ARG A 160 -52.91 -23.64 -21.09
C ARG A 160 -54.04 -24.66 -21.27
N GLU A 161 -54.46 -25.31 -20.19
CA GLU A 161 -55.59 -26.26 -20.22
C GLU A 161 -56.91 -25.59 -20.61
N GLU A 162 -57.19 -24.40 -20.06
CA GLU A 162 -58.39 -23.63 -20.39
C GLU A 162 -58.38 -23.14 -21.85
N ASN A 163 -57.24 -22.63 -22.33
CA ASN A 163 -57.07 -22.25 -23.74
C ASN A 163 -57.24 -23.43 -24.68
N LYS A 164 -56.76 -24.63 -24.30
CA LYS A 164 -56.95 -25.84 -25.10
C LYS A 164 -58.43 -26.22 -25.22
N LYS A 165 -59.18 -26.18 -24.12
CA LYS A 165 -60.63 -26.41 -24.15
C LYS A 165 -61.37 -25.38 -24.99
N LEU A 166 -61.03 -24.09 -24.85
CA LEU A 166 -61.62 -23.03 -25.66
C LEU A 166 -61.32 -23.20 -27.15
N GLN A 167 -60.13 -23.67 -27.52
CA GLN A 167 -59.80 -24.01 -28.91
C GLN A 167 -60.62 -25.19 -29.42
N GLU A 168 -60.81 -26.23 -28.61
CA GLU A 168 -61.65 -27.38 -28.95
C GLU A 168 -63.13 -26.95 -29.12
N GLU A 169 -63.68 -26.15 -28.20
CA GLU A 169 -65.04 -25.60 -28.31
C GLU A 169 -65.20 -24.66 -29.51
N ALA A 170 -64.20 -23.81 -29.80
CA ALA A 170 -64.20 -22.95 -30.97
C ALA A 170 -64.18 -23.77 -32.27
N ALA A 171 -63.32 -24.79 -32.35
CA ALA A 171 -63.27 -25.71 -33.49
C ALA A 171 -64.61 -26.46 -33.68
N GLU A 172 -65.27 -26.85 -32.59
CA GLU A 172 -66.57 -27.52 -32.64
C GLU A 172 -67.69 -26.58 -33.09
N ARG A 173 -67.68 -25.31 -32.65
CA ARG A 173 -68.59 -24.28 -33.16
C ARG A 173 -68.33 -23.99 -34.63
N ASP A 174 -67.08 -23.81 -35.03
CA ASP A 174 -66.71 -23.54 -36.42
C ASP A 174 -67.11 -24.70 -37.33
N ALA A 175 -66.95 -25.95 -36.86
CA ALA A 175 -67.45 -27.14 -37.55
C ALA A 175 -68.97 -27.12 -37.70
N LYS A 176 -69.72 -26.82 -36.63
CA LYS A 176 -71.20 -26.71 -36.67
C LYS A 176 -71.68 -25.58 -37.57
N VAL A 177 -70.98 -24.43 -37.58
CA VAL A 177 -71.27 -23.30 -38.47
C VAL A 177 -70.96 -23.67 -39.91
N ALA A 178 -69.83 -24.34 -40.18
CA ALA A 178 -69.48 -24.83 -41.52
C ALA A 178 -70.50 -25.87 -42.02
N GLU A 179 -70.97 -26.76 -41.14
CA GLU A 179 -71.98 -27.76 -41.46
C GLU A 179 -73.35 -27.12 -41.73
N ALA A 180 -73.75 -26.10 -40.96
CA ALA A 180 -74.96 -25.33 -41.19
C ALA A 180 -74.90 -24.53 -42.51
N VAL A 181 -73.75 -23.93 -42.83
CA VAL A 181 -73.51 -23.23 -44.12
C VAL A 181 -73.51 -24.22 -45.29
N ALA A 182 -72.95 -25.42 -45.11
CA ALA A 182 -72.99 -26.48 -46.12
C ALA A 182 -74.41 -27.05 -46.31
N ALA A 183 -75.20 -27.17 -45.25
CA ALA A 183 -76.60 -27.58 -45.30
C ALA A 183 -77.49 -26.51 -45.96
N GLN A 184 -77.27 -25.23 -45.69
CA GLN A 184 -77.94 -24.14 -46.42
C GLN A 184 -77.57 -24.13 -47.90
N LYS A 185 -76.30 -24.36 -48.26
CA LYS A 185 -75.87 -24.48 -49.67
C LYS A 185 -76.45 -25.71 -50.37
N LYS A 186 -76.69 -26.83 -49.67
CA LYS A 186 -77.41 -28.00 -50.21
C LYS A 186 -78.91 -27.75 -50.34
N ALA A 187 -79.54 -27.09 -49.37
CA ALA A 187 -80.95 -26.71 -49.46
C ALA A 187 -81.23 -25.67 -50.57
N GLU A 188 -80.27 -24.78 -50.88
CA GLU A 188 -80.34 -23.90 -52.05
C GLU A 188 -80.06 -24.62 -53.38
N ALA A 189 -79.34 -25.76 -53.36
CA ALA A 189 -79.07 -26.56 -54.54
C ALA A 189 -80.22 -27.54 -54.89
N ASP A 190 -81.01 -27.99 -53.89
CA ASP A 190 -82.19 -28.84 -54.08
C ASP A 190 -83.47 -28.05 -54.43
N LEU A 191 -83.41 -26.70 -54.45
CA LEU A 191 -84.52 -25.80 -54.80
C LEU A 191 -84.40 -25.21 -56.23
N LYS A 192 -83.58 -25.83 -57.08
CA LYS A 192 -83.30 -25.43 -58.46
C LYS A 192 -83.53 -26.59 -59.43
#